data_AF-A0A3D5U9F1-F1
#
_entry.id   AF-A0A3D5U9F1-F1
#
_cell.length_a   1.000
_cell.length_b   1.000
_cell.length_c   1.000
_cell.angle_alpha   90.00
_cell.angle_beta   90.00
_cell.angle_gamma   90.00
#
_symmetry.space_group_name_H-M   'P 1'
#
loop_
_entity.id
_entity.type
_entity.pdbx_description
1 polymer ?
#
loop_
_entity_poly.entity_id
_entity_poly.type
_entity_poly.pdbx_seq_one_letter_code
_entity_poly.pdbx_strand_id
1 'polypeptide(L)'
;MKKLLCLVLILSALAIGAKTVSETRARTLAQSILSAQNISLQIDKCEVIRQEQGDLAYIYGLKPQGYIVISARESLPPLMAYSLDSDFGFS
;
A
#
# COMPACT_ATOMS: atom_id res chain seq x y z
N MET A 1 -10.21 6.60 -41.51
CA MET A 1 -10.96 6.14 -40.32
C MET A 1 -10.32 4.92 -39.62
N LYS A 2 -9.87 3.89 -40.34
CA LYS A 2 -9.21 2.70 -39.75
C LYS A 2 -7.99 3.00 -38.86
N LYS A 3 -7.13 3.94 -39.28
CA LYS A 3 -5.94 4.36 -38.50
C LYS A 3 -6.31 5.06 -37.18
N LEU A 4 -7.40 5.81 -37.18
CA LEU A 4 -7.91 6.51 -35.98
C LEU A 4 -8.50 5.49 -34.99
N LEU A 5 -9.21 4.48 -35.49
CA LEU A 5 -9.74 3.38 -34.70
C LEU A 5 -8.60 2.58 -34.02
N CYS A 6 -7.53 2.25 -34.75
CA CYS A 6 -6.36 1.58 -34.17
C CYS A 6 -5.70 2.42 -33.07
N LEU A 7 -5.58 3.74 -33.26
CA LEU A 7 -5.00 4.65 -32.27
C LEU A 7 -5.82 4.64 -30.97
N VAL A 8 -7.15 4.72 -31.07
CA VAL A 8 -8.05 4.69 -29.91
C VAL A 8 -7.97 3.35 -29.17
N LEU A 9 -7.82 2.24 -29.90
CA LEU A 9 -7.68 0.91 -29.30
C LEU A 9 -6.36 0.76 -28.52
N ILE A 10 -5.28 1.35 -29.01
CA ILE A 10 -3.97 1.33 -28.33
C ILE A 10 -4.01 2.21 -27.07
N LEU A 11 -4.62 3.40 -27.14
CA LEU A 11 -4.75 4.29 -25.98
C LEU A 11 -5.59 3.66 -24.86
N SER A 12 -6.65 2.94 -25.21
CA SER A 12 -7.51 2.26 -24.22
C SER A 12 -6.80 1.07 -23.56
N ALA A 13 -5.95 0.33 -24.28
CA ALA A 13 -5.17 -0.77 -23.70
C ALA A 13 -4.14 -0.28 -22.65
N LEU A 14 -3.56 0.91 -22.83
CA LEU A 14 -2.58 1.49 -21.89
C LEU A 14 -3.19 1.88 -20.54
N ALA A 15 -4.51 2.07 -20.45
CA ALA A 15 -5.20 2.49 -19.23
C ALA A 15 -5.48 1.36 -18.23
N ILE A 16 -5.18 0.09 -18.57
CA ILE A 16 -5.60 -1.09 -17.80
C ILE A 16 -4.52 -1.58 -16.81
N GLY A 17 -3.40 -0.86 -16.67
CA GLY A 17 -2.37 -1.19 -15.68
C GLY A 17 -2.85 -0.91 -14.25
N ALA A 18 -3.22 -1.96 -13.50
CA ALA A 18 -3.44 -1.86 -12.06
C ALA A 18 -2.15 -1.37 -11.40
N LYS A 19 -2.17 -0.14 -10.88
CA LYS A 19 -0.98 0.52 -10.37
C LYS A 19 -0.67 0.02 -8.96
N THR A 20 0.56 -0.44 -8.77
CA THR A 20 1.09 -0.83 -7.47
C THR A 20 1.51 0.40 -6.68
N VAL A 21 1.31 0.36 -5.37
CA VAL A 21 1.82 1.36 -4.43
C VAL A 21 3.24 0.95 -4.08
N SER A 22 4.21 1.85 -4.25
CA SER A 22 5.59 1.59 -3.82
C SER A 22 5.70 1.60 -2.30
N GLU A 23 6.67 0.86 -1.76
CA GLU A 23 6.96 0.83 -0.31
C GLU A 23 7.18 2.25 0.26
N THR A 24 7.92 3.12 -0.44
CA THR A 24 8.14 4.51 0.00
C THR A 24 6.83 5.26 0.17
N ARG A 25 5.90 5.10 -0.79
CA ARG A 25 4.58 5.75 -0.73
C ARG A 25 3.71 5.14 0.37
N ALA A 26 3.75 3.82 0.52
CA ALA A 26 3.05 3.13 1.60
C ALA A 26 3.55 3.59 2.98
N ARG A 27 4.86 3.78 3.16
CA ARG A 27 5.45 4.28 4.39
C ARG A 27 5.01 5.71 4.70
N THR A 28 4.99 6.59 3.69
CA THR A 28 4.48 7.96 3.85
C THR A 28 3.00 7.95 4.23
N LEU A 29 2.19 7.07 3.64
CA LEU A 29 0.78 6.92 4.00
C LEU A 29 0.61 6.45 5.45
N ALA A 30 1.37 5.44 5.88
CA ALA A 30 1.37 4.98 7.27
C ALA A 30 1.70 6.13 8.24
N GLN A 31 2.78 6.88 7.98
CA GLN A 31 3.16 8.04 8.78
C GLN A 31 2.09 9.12 8.81
N SER A 32 1.45 9.38 7.66
CA SER A 32 0.37 10.38 7.56
C SER A 32 -0.85 9.97 8.38
N ILE A 33 -1.23 8.69 8.34
CA ILE A 33 -2.35 8.13 9.11
C ILE A 33 -2.08 8.20 10.61
N LEU A 34 -0.87 7.84 11.05
CA LEU A 34 -0.48 7.93 12.47
C LEU A 34 -0.50 9.38 12.95
N SER A 35 0.05 10.30 12.15
CA SER A 35 0.08 11.73 12.48
C SER A 35 -1.32 12.34 12.54
N ALA A 36 -2.21 11.99 11.61
CA ALA A 36 -3.59 12.47 11.58
C ALA A 36 -4.41 12.01 12.80
N GLN A 37 -4.04 10.87 13.40
CA GLN A 37 -4.66 10.35 14.62
C GLN A 37 -3.96 10.83 15.91
N ASN A 38 -2.98 11.74 15.81
CA ASN A 38 -2.13 12.19 16.92
C ASN A 38 -1.40 11.04 17.64
N ILE A 39 -1.09 9.96 16.91
CA ILE A 39 -0.40 8.79 17.43
C ILE A 39 1.11 9.02 17.26
N SER A 40 1.83 9.18 18.38
CA SER A 40 3.28 9.41 18.40
C SER A 40 4.11 8.11 18.37
N LEU A 41 3.66 7.11 17.61
CA LEU A 41 4.37 5.83 17.47
C LEU A 41 5.35 5.89 16.29
N GLN A 42 6.49 5.23 16.44
CA GLN A 42 7.53 5.17 15.40
C GLN A 42 7.47 3.85 14.64
N ILE A 43 7.62 3.91 13.32
CA ILE A 43 7.76 2.72 12.47
C ILE A 43 9.17 2.14 12.64
N ASP A 44 9.27 0.89 13.07
CA ASP A 44 10.53 0.19 13.34
C ASP A 44 10.83 -0.96 12.35
N LYS A 45 9.78 -1.67 11.92
CA LYS A 45 9.90 -2.83 11.03
C LYS A 45 9.00 -2.69 9.82
N CYS A 46 9.37 -3.35 8.72
CA CYS A 46 8.59 -3.42 7.49
C CYS A 46 8.64 -4.88 6.99
N GLU A 47 7.47 -5.47 6.78
CA GLU A 47 7.32 -6.76 6.11
C GLU A 47 6.39 -6.60 4.91
N VAL A 48 6.74 -7.24 3.79
CA VAL A 48 5.97 -7.17 2.54
C VAL A 48 5.24 -8.49 2.34
N ILE A 49 3.92 -8.45 2.33
CA ILE A 49 3.09 -9.58 1.92
C ILE A 49 3.10 -9.61 0.40
N ARG A 50 3.67 -10.67 -0.19
CA ARG A 50 3.75 -10.87 -1.64
C ARG A 50 2.74 -11.92 -2.10
N GLN A 51 2.17 -11.72 -3.28
CA GLN A 51 1.43 -12.73 -4.04
C GLN A 51 2.06 -12.89 -5.43
N GLU A 52 1.61 -13.88 -6.21
CA GLU A 52 2.09 -14.14 -7.57
C GLU A 52 2.01 -12.90 -8.49
N GLN A 53 1.06 -12.01 -8.23
CA GLN A 53 0.81 -10.79 -8.99
C GLN A 53 1.55 -9.55 -8.44
N GLY A 54 2.49 -9.73 -7.51
CA GLY A 54 3.26 -8.66 -6.88
C GLY A 54 2.91 -8.42 -5.41
N ASP A 55 3.33 -7.27 -4.88
CA ASP A 55 3.10 -6.90 -3.50
C ASP A 55 1.59 -6.73 -3.24
N LEU A 56 1.10 -7.31 -2.15
CA LEU A 56 -0.28 -7.21 -1.69
C LEU A 56 -0.41 -6.17 -0.56
N ALA A 57 0.52 -6.18 0.39
CA ALA A 57 0.46 -5.34 1.57
C ALA A 57 1.85 -5.03 2.12
N TYR A 58 1.96 -3.90 2.80
CA TYR A 58 3.10 -3.52 3.64
C TYR A 58 2.65 -3.51 5.10
N ILE A 59 3.32 -4.29 5.94
CA ILE A 59 3.07 -4.36 7.37
C ILE A 59 4.18 -3.60 8.08
N TYR A 60 3.83 -2.51 8.75
CA TYR A 60 4.76 -1.71 9.53
C TYR A 60 4.58 -1.98 11.02
N GLY A 61 5.65 -2.38 11.68
CA GLY A 61 5.69 -2.54 13.14
C GLY A 61 5.90 -1.19 13.81
N LEU A 62 5.19 -0.95 14.91
CA LEU A 62 5.21 0.30 15.66
C LEU A 62 5.91 0.13 17.01
N LYS A 63 6.61 1.18 17.45
CA LYS A 63 7.21 1.28 18.79
C LYS A 63 6.43 2.24 19.69
N PRO A 64 6.23 1.92 20.99
CA PRO A 64 6.73 0.72 21.67
C PRO A 64 5.94 -0.57 21.39
N GLN A 65 4.72 -0.45 20.84
CA GLN A 65 3.85 -1.56 20.50
C GLN A 65 2.95 -1.17 19.32
N GLY A 66 2.53 -2.15 18.53
CA GLY A 66 1.49 -2.02 17.52
C GLY A 66 1.93 -2.37 16.11
N TYR A 67 0.98 -2.31 15.18
CA TYR A 67 1.25 -2.44 13.76
C TYR A 67 0.24 -1.64 12.92
N ILE A 68 0.62 -1.35 11.69
CA ILE A 68 -0.26 -0.78 10.66
C ILE A 68 -0.02 -1.47 9.33
N VAL A 69 -1.09 -1.87 8.65
CA VAL A 69 -1.07 -2.58 7.38
C VAL A 69 -1.59 -1.66 6.28
N ILE A 70 -0.72 -1.38 5.31
CA ILE A 70 -1.02 -0.53 4.16
C ILE A 70 -1.14 -1.39 2.90
N SER A 71 -2.17 -1.13 2.09
CA SER A 71 -2.35 -1.79 0.80
C SER A 71 -1.23 -1.44 -0.19
N ALA A 72 -0.71 -2.46 -0.87
CA ALA A 72 0.20 -2.28 -2.00
C ALA A 72 -0.54 -2.10 -3.35
N ARG A 73 -1.89 -2.07 -3.34
CA ARG A 73 -2.73 -1.90 -4.54
C ARG A 73 -3.53 -0.61 -4.44
N GLU A 74 -3.45 0.25 -5.47
CA GLU A 74 -4.21 1.51 -5.53
C GLU A 74 -5.73 1.29 -5.61
N SER A 75 -6.17 0.10 -6.05
CA SER A 75 -7.59 -0.25 -6.16
C SER A 75 -8.25 -0.63 -4.84
N LEU A 76 -7.48 -0.80 -3.76
CA LEU A 76 -7.99 -1.14 -2.43
C LEU A 76 -7.89 0.08 -1.50
N PRO A 77 -8.71 0.15 -0.44
CA PRO A 77 -8.51 1.12 0.63
C PRO A 77 -7.05 1.08 1.15
N PRO A 78 -6.43 2.24 1.38
CA PRO A 78 -5.00 2.30 1.71
C PRO A 78 -4.70 1.68 3.07
N LEU A 79 -5.57 1.87 4.07
CA LEU A 79 -5.45 1.25 5.39
C LEU A 79 -6.27 -0.04 5.42
N MET A 80 -5.60 -1.18 5.60
CA MET A 80 -6.28 -2.48 5.65
C MET A 80 -6.53 -2.96 7.07
N ALA A 81 -5.57 -2.73 7.97
CA ALA A 81 -5.68 -3.09 9.38
C ALA A 81 -4.68 -2.27 10.22
N TYR A 82 -4.95 -2.14 11.52
CA TYR A 82 -3.98 -1.64 12.48
C TYR A 82 -4.33 -2.16 13.88
N SER A 83 -3.35 -2.15 14.77
CA SER A 83 -3.54 -2.34 16.21
C SER A 83 -2.50 -1.50 16.94
N LEU A 84 -2.90 -0.84 18.02
CA LEU A 84 -2.00 -0.10 18.90
C LEU A 84 -1.61 -0.90 20.15
N ASP A 85 -2.37 -1.94 20.45
CA ASP A 85 -2.28 -2.71 21.71
C ASP A 85 -1.67 -4.12 21.50
N SER A 86 -1.34 -4.48 20.25
CA SER A 86 -0.78 -5.78 19.92
C SER A 86 0.25 -5.66 18.80
N ASP A 87 1.34 -6.41 18.92
CA ASP A 87 2.34 -6.50 17.87
C ASP A 87 1.95 -7.50 16.79
N PHE A 88 2.39 -7.23 15.56
CA PHE A 88 2.34 -8.22 14.50
C PHE A 88 3.46 -9.25 14.70
N GLY A 89 3.13 -10.53 14.49
CA GLY A 89 4.10 -11.62 14.52
C GLY A 89 4.96 -11.62 13.26
N PHE A 90 5.93 -10.71 13.19
CA PHE A 90 6.91 -10.66 12.10
C PHE A 90 7.69 -11.98 12.02
N SER A 91 7.88 -12.49 10.80
CA SER A 91 8.64 -13.72 10.53
C SER A 91 10.15 -13.49 10.40
#